data_AF-A0AAD4NYZ1-F1
#
_entry.id   AF-A0AAD4NYZ1-F1
#
_cell.length_a   1.000
_cell.length_b   1.000
_cell.length_c   1.000
_cell.angle_alpha   90.00
_cell.angle_beta   90.00
_cell.angle_gamma   90.00
#
_symmetry.space_group_name_H-M   'P 1'
#
loop_
_entity.id
_entity.type
_entity.pdbx_description
1 polymer ?
#
loop_
_entity_poly.entity_id
_entity_poly.type
_entity_poly.pdbx_seq_one_letter_code
_entity_poly.pdbx_strand_id
1 'polypeptide(L)'
;MSARMTSGFLTTVLTPSGDQWRKMKKVLVSDVLSPAMHQWLHEKRREEADHLVRYVYNQCRGDGVEDVDVRVATRHYCGNVIRKLVFGKRFFGAGAADGGPGVEEREHVDGLFTILMYIYGFAVADYLPWMECWI
;
A
#
# COMPACT_ATOMS: atom_id res chain seq x y z
N MET A 1 -18.55 -6.92 -8.22
CA MET A 1 -18.34 -5.46 -8.20
C MET A 1 -18.77 -4.91 -9.54
N SER A 2 -19.79 -4.06 -9.55
CA SER A 2 -20.32 -3.39 -10.74
C SER A 2 -19.35 -2.28 -11.19
N ALA A 3 -19.31 -1.95 -12.49
CA ALA A 3 -18.52 -0.83 -13.03
C ALA A 3 -18.87 0.52 -12.36
N ARG A 4 -20.02 0.59 -11.68
CA ARG A 4 -20.45 1.75 -10.90
C ARG A 4 -19.60 2.01 -9.65
N MET A 5 -19.09 0.96 -9.00
CA MET A 5 -18.22 1.11 -7.81
C MET A 5 -16.85 1.72 -8.15
N THR A 6 -16.42 1.62 -9.41
CA THR A 6 -15.16 2.24 -9.83
C THR A 6 -15.34 3.63 -10.41
N SER A 7 -16.56 4.19 -10.51
CA SER A 7 -16.80 5.52 -11.11
C SER A 7 -16.11 5.71 -12.48
N GLY A 8 -15.93 4.64 -13.27
CA GLY A 8 -15.20 4.68 -14.54
C GLY A 8 -13.67 4.55 -14.45
N PHE A 9 -13.08 4.42 -13.26
CA PHE A 9 -11.67 4.10 -13.09
C PHE A 9 -11.34 2.69 -13.60
N LEU A 10 -10.27 2.58 -14.40
CA LEU A 10 -9.82 1.35 -15.06
C LEU A 10 -8.80 0.57 -14.22
N THR A 11 -8.99 0.51 -12.90
CA THR A 11 -8.04 -0.15 -11.99
C THR A 11 -8.12 -1.67 -12.09
N THR A 12 -7.03 -2.39 -11.89
CA THR A 12 -7.05 -3.88 -11.97
C THR A 12 -7.73 -4.54 -10.77
N VAL A 13 -7.90 -3.81 -9.66
CA VAL A 13 -8.42 -4.34 -8.38
C VAL A 13 -9.94 -4.29 -8.30
N LEU A 14 -10.56 -3.19 -8.73
CA LEU A 14 -12.00 -2.96 -8.54
C LEU A 14 -12.82 -3.07 -9.83
N THR A 15 -12.16 -3.08 -11.01
CA THR A 15 -12.86 -3.18 -12.31
C THR A 15 -13.54 -4.55 -12.45
N PRO A 16 -14.80 -4.60 -12.94
CA PRO A 16 -15.46 -5.86 -13.24
C PRO A 16 -14.66 -6.74 -14.19
N SER A 17 -14.78 -8.06 -14.03
CA SER A 17 -14.20 -9.03 -14.95
C SER A 17 -14.72 -8.82 -16.37
N GLY A 18 -13.81 -8.57 -17.31
CA GLY A 18 -14.09 -8.32 -18.72
C GLY A 18 -12.80 -8.21 -19.53
N ASP A 19 -12.91 -7.90 -20.83
CA ASP A 19 -11.75 -7.85 -21.73
C ASP A 19 -10.69 -6.85 -21.29
N GLN A 20 -11.10 -5.69 -20.78
CA GLN A 20 -10.20 -4.67 -20.27
C GLN A 20 -9.47 -5.14 -19.02
N TRP A 21 -10.19 -5.71 -18.06
CA TRP A 21 -9.59 -6.29 -16.86
C TRP A 21 -8.59 -7.39 -17.20
N ARG A 22 -8.92 -8.27 -18.16
CA ARG A 22 -8.03 -9.35 -18.62
C ARG A 22 -6.75 -8.80 -19.24
N LYS A 23 -6.84 -7.75 -20.06
CA LYS A 23 -5.67 -7.07 -20.65
C LYS A 23 -4.77 -6.48 -19.56
N MET A 24 -5.34 -5.71 -18.63
CA MET A 24 -4.59 -5.09 -17.52
C MET A 24 -3.94 -6.14 -16.62
N LYS A 25 -4.67 -7.20 -16.27
CA LYS A 25 -4.14 -8.31 -15.48
C LYS A 25 -2.96 -8.98 -16.17
N LYS A 26 -3.02 -9.19 -17.48
CA LYS A 26 -1.92 -9.79 -18.25
C LYS A 26 -0.64 -8.96 -18.13
N VAL A 27 -0.74 -7.65 -18.37
CA VAL A 27 0.40 -6.71 -18.24
C VAL A 27 0.96 -6.72 -16.81
N LEU A 28 0.09 -6.66 -15.80
CA LEU A 28 0.51 -6.69 -14.41
C LEU A 28 1.29 -7.97 -14.07
N VAL A 29 0.80 -9.13 -14.52
CA VAL A 29 1.48 -10.41 -14.26
C VAL A 29 2.78 -10.57 -15.05
N SER A 30 2.82 -10.16 -16.33
CA SER A 30 4.00 -10.34 -17.18
C SER A 30 5.12 -9.35 -16.90
N ASP A 31 4.76 -8.12 -16.52
CA ASP A 31 5.73 -7.01 -16.53
C ASP A 31 6.03 -6.52 -15.12
N VAL A 32 5.04 -6.52 -14.21
CA VAL A 32 5.21 -5.97 -12.85
C VAL A 32 5.47 -7.07 -11.82
N LEU A 33 4.74 -8.17 -11.89
CA LEU A 33 4.78 -9.28 -10.94
C LEU A 33 5.56 -10.50 -11.48
N SER A 34 6.35 -10.32 -12.54
CA SER A 34 7.08 -11.43 -13.14
C SER A 34 8.33 -11.80 -12.33
N PRO A 35 8.79 -13.06 -12.38
CA PRO A 35 10.01 -13.48 -11.69
C PRO A 35 11.23 -12.62 -12.05
N ALA A 36 11.35 -12.23 -13.32
CA ALA A 36 12.43 -11.35 -13.78
C ALA A 36 12.36 -9.96 -13.13
N MET A 37 11.17 -9.35 -13.05
CA MET A 37 10.97 -8.09 -12.35
C MET A 37 11.25 -8.21 -10.85
N HIS A 38 10.81 -9.31 -10.23
CA HIS A 38 11.11 -9.63 -8.84
C HIS A 38 12.63 -9.74 -8.59
N GLN A 39 13.37 -10.39 -9.49
CA GLN A 39 14.83 -10.51 -9.38
C GLN A 39 15.53 -9.16 -9.60
N TRP A 40 15.11 -8.38 -10.59
CA TRP A 40 15.65 -7.03 -10.84
C TRP A 40 15.45 -6.09 -9.64
N LEU A 41 14.29 -6.18 -8.98
CA LEU A 41 13.94 -5.39 -7.80
C LEU A 41 14.43 -5.99 -6.47
N HIS A 42 15.15 -7.11 -6.49
CA HIS A 42 15.54 -7.83 -5.28
C HIS A 42 16.35 -6.97 -4.33
N GLU A 43 17.35 -6.26 -4.85
CA GLU A 43 18.24 -5.41 -4.04
C GLU A 43 17.45 -4.31 -3.32
N LYS A 44 16.53 -3.64 -4.01
CA LYS A 44 15.66 -2.62 -3.41
C LYS A 44 14.80 -3.17 -2.27
N ARG A 45 14.30 -4.41 -2.38
CA ARG A 45 13.53 -5.04 -1.30
C ARG A 45 14.42 -5.42 -0.11
N ARG A 46 15.64 -5.88 -0.39
CA ARG A 46 16.63 -6.18 0.65
C ARG A 46 16.99 -4.93 1.44
N GLU A 47 17.26 -3.82 0.77
CA GLU A 47 17.52 -2.52 1.42
C GLU A 47 16.40 -2.12 2.40
N GLU A 48 15.13 -2.23 1.98
CA GLU A 48 14.00 -1.90 2.86
C GLU A 48 13.83 -2.91 4.01
N ALA A 49 14.22 -4.17 3.83
CA ALA A 49 14.22 -5.15 4.91
C ALA A 49 15.31 -4.83 5.96
N ASP A 50 16.51 -4.47 5.52
CA ASP A 50 17.61 -4.03 6.40
C ASP A 50 17.20 -2.77 7.18
N HIS A 51 16.49 -1.86 6.53
CA HIS A 51 15.93 -0.68 7.18
C HIS A 51 14.89 -1.01 8.25
N LEU A 52 14.00 -1.98 8.00
CA LEU A 52 13.03 -2.44 9.01
C LEU A 52 13.74 -3.02 10.23
N VAL A 53 14.75 -3.87 10.03
CA VAL A 53 15.53 -4.46 11.12
C VAL A 53 16.23 -3.38 11.94
N ARG A 54 16.86 -2.40 11.27
CA ARG A 54 17.51 -1.27 11.94
C ARG A 54 16.52 -0.42 12.74
N TYR A 55 15.34 -0.15 12.18
CA TYR A 55 14.29 0.60 12.87
C TYR A 55 13.85 -0.12 14.15
N VAL A 56 13.50 -1.41 14.07
CA VAL A 56 13.09 -2.21 15.23
C VAL A 56 14.21 -2.26 16.27
N TYR A 57 15.46 -2.46 15.84
CA TYR A 57 16.61 -2.48 16.73
C TYR A 57 16.82 -1.15 17.47
N ASN A 58 16.66 -0.02 16.78
CA ASN A 58 16.79 1.32 17.39
C ASN A 58 15.67 1.57 18.42
N GLN A 59 14.45 1.13 18.14
CA GLN A 59 13.33 1.23 19.08
C GLN A 59 13.59 0.42 20.37
N CYS A 60 14.18 -0.77 20.26
CA CYS A 60 14.57 -1.57 21.42
C CYS A 60 15.72 -0.99 22.26
N ARG A 61 16.43 0.04 21.78
CA ARG A 61 17.63 0.61 22.42
C ARG A 61 17.42 1.98 23.06
N GLY A 62 16.23 2.57 22.96
CA GLY A 62 15.92 3.85 23.59
C GLY A 62 16.01 3.77 25.13
N ASP A 63 16.28 4.91 25.77
CA ASP A 63 16.42 5.05 27.24
C ASP A 63 15.13 4.71 28.04
N GLY A 64 14.06 4.32 27.35
CA GLY A 64 12.94 3.56 27.89
C GLY A 64 12.58 2.47 26.88
N VAL A 65 12.54 1.21 27.33
CA VAL A 65 12.07 0.10 26.50
C VAL A 65 10.57 0.31 26.29
N GLU A 66 10.20 1.00 25.22
CA GLU A 66 8.82 1.02 24.73
C GLU A 66 8.60 -0.20 23.83
N ASP A 67 7.43 -0.82 23.97
CA ASP A 67 7.03 -1.94 23.12
C ASP A 67 6.99 -1.49 21.64
N VAL A 68 7.56 -2.31 20.76
CA VAL A 68 7.53 -2.04 19.32
C VAL A 68 6.11 -2.26 18.80
N ASP A 69 5.46 -1.18 18.35
CA ASP A 69 4.19 -1.30 17.64
C ASP A 69 4.40 -1.98 16.27
N VAL A 70 4.12 -3.29 16.24
CA VAL A 70 4.24 -4.14 15.05
C VAL A 70 3.30 -3.67 13.93
N ARG A 71 2.15 -3.05 14.25
CA ARG A 71 1.25 -2.50 13.23
C ARG A 71 1.93 -1.35 12.52
N VAL A 72 2.52 -0.41 13.27
CA VAL A 72 3.24 0.74 12.69
C VAL A 72 4.44 0.25 11.88
N ALA A 73 5.26 -0.64 12.45
CA ALA A 73 6.46 -1.17 11.79
C ALA A 73 6.11 -1.88 10.46
N THR A 74 5.08 -2.73 10.47
CA THR A 74 4.68 -3.51 9.29
C THR A 74 4.06 -2.61 8.22
N ARG A 75 3.14 -1.70 8.59
CA ARG A 75 2.51 -0.77 7.64
C ARG A 75 3.55 0.14 6.98
N HIS A 76 4.50 0.63 7.76
CA HIS A 76 5.60 1.46 7.26
C HIS A 76 6.50 0.68 6.29
N TYR A 77 6.90 -0.55 6.64
CA TYR A 77 7.67 -1.41 5.75
C TYR A 77 6.94 -1.67 4.42
N CYS A 78 5.66 -2.08 4.47
CA CYS A 78 4.86 -2.32 3.27
C CYS A 78 4.76 -1.07 2.38
N GLY A 79 4.48 0.09 2.99
CA GLY A 79 4.42 1.37 2.27
C GLY A 79 5.74 1.72 1.60
N ASN A 80 6.86 1.60 2.31
CA ASN A 80 8.18 1.95 1.79
C ASN A 80 8.66 1.00 0.70
N VAL A 81 8.42 -0.31 0.84
CA VAL A 81 8.73 -1.27 -0.22
C VAL A 81 8.02 -0.85 -1.50
N ILE A 82 6.70 -0.65 -1.47
CA ILE A 82 5.94 -0.25 -2.67
C ILE A 82 6.50 1.06 -3.26
N ARG A 83 6.76 2.06 -2.43
CA ARG A 83 7.29 3.37 -2.85
C ARG A 83 8.68 3.25 -3.49
N LYS A 84 9.57 2.45 -2.89
CA LYS A 84 10.92 2.18 -3.39
C LYS A 84 10.90 1.41 -4.70
N LEU A 85 9.98 0.45 -4.83
CA LEU A 85 9.81 -0.34 -6.06
C LEU A 85 9.25 0.50 -7.21
N VAL A 86 8.24 1.33 -6.95
CA VAL A 86 7.53 2.11 -7.99
C VAL A 86 8.27 3.41 -8.34
N PHE A 87 8.71 4.17 -7.34
CA PHE A 87 9.28 5.51 -7.54
C PHE A 87 10.80 5.56 -7.35
N GLY A 88 11.42 4.47 -6.89
CA GLY A 88 12.84 4.48 -6.51
C GLY A 88 13.14 5.27 -5.23
N LYS A 89 12.10 5.77 -4.54
CA LYS A 89 12.22 6.63 -3.36
C LYS A 89 11.70 5.91 -2.12
N ARG A 90 12.38 6.10 -1.00
CA ARG A 90 11.97 5.56 0.31
C ARG A 90 10.99 6.49 1.01
N PHE A 91 11.34 7.78 1.04
CA PHE A 91 10.60 8.85 1.68
C PHE A 91 10.08 9.84 0.62
N PHE A 92 8.94 10.47 0.89
CA PHE A 92 8.50 11.68 0.22
C PHE A 92 9.27 12.90 0.75
N GLY A 93 9.67 12.86 2.01
CA GLY A 93 10.41 13.93 2.70
C GLY A 93 11.75 13.48 3.28
N ALA A 94 12.17 14.10 4.38
CA ALA A 94 13.47 13.86 5.01
C ALA A 94 13.54 12.53 5.82
N GLY A 95 12.40 11.91 6.13
CA GLY A 95 12.32 10.77 7.05
C GLY A 95 12.64 11.15 8.51
N ALA A 96 12.76 10.16 9.38
CA ALA A 96 13.14 10.35 10.78
C ALA A 96 14.59 9.92 11.06
N ALA A 97 15.24 10.57 12.05
CA ALA A 97 16.64 10.32 12.40
C ALA A 97 16.91 8.89 12.91
N ASP A 98 15.91 8.25 13.48
CA ASP A 98 15.93 6.84 13.92
C ASP A 98 15.76 5.85 12.76
N GLY A 99 15.58 6.35 11.52
CA GLY A 99 15.29 5.55 10.33
C GLY A 99 13.81 5.17 10.19
N GLY A 100 12.95 5.67 11.07
CA GLY A 100 11.50 5.50 11.05
C GLY A 100 10.79 6.40 10.04
N PRO A 101 9.44 6.34 9.99
CA PRO A 101 8.63 7.18 9.11
C PRO A 101 8.73 8.66 9.49
N GLY A 102 8.88 9.52 8.48
CA GLY A 102 8.60 10.95 8.63
C GLY A 102 7.10 11.22 8.68
N VAL A 103 6.75 12.49 8.88
CA VAL A 103 5.34 12.94 9.02
C VAL A 103 4.52 12.58 7.76
N GLU A 104 5.06 12.90 6.59
CA GLU A 104 4.40 12.64 5.30
C GLU A 104 4.17 11.15 5.05
N GLU A 105 5.12 10.30 5.44
CA GLU A 105 4.94 8.84 5.31
C GLU A 105 3.87 8.32 6.25
N ARG A 106 3.80 8.83 7.49
CA ARG A 106 2.75 8.42 8.43
C ARG A 106 1.38 8.78 7.89
N GLU A 107 1.18 10.02 7.46
CA GLU A 107 -0.10 10.49 6.92
C GLU A 107 -0.49 9.70 5.67
N HIS A 108 0.44 9.48 4.74
CA HIS A 108 0.17 8.72 3.53
C HIS A 108 -0.18 7.26 3.83
N VAL A 109 0.59 6.59 4.70
CA VAL A 109 0.34 5.19 5.06
C VAL A 109 -0.98 5.05 5.82
N ASP A 110 -1.26 5.95 6.76
CA ASP A 110 -2.49 5.90 7.54
C ASP A 110 -3.73 6.18 6.67
N GLY A 111 -3.66 7.18 5.79
CA GLY A 111 -4.68 7.45 4.78
C GLY A 111 -4.91 6.25 3.86
N LEU A 112 -3.84 5.61 3.37
CA LEU A 112 -3.95 4.40 2.53
C LEU A 112 -4.64 3.26 3.27
N PHE A 113 -4.23 2.93 4.49
CA PHE A 113 -4.84 1.85 5.27
C PHE A 113 -6.27 2.17 5.69
N THR A 114 -6.59 3.45 5.91
CA THR A 114 -7.96 3.93 6.15
C THR A 114 -8.82 3.67 4.92
N ILE A 115 -8.38 4.09 3.72
CA ILE A 115 -9.09 3.80 2.48
C ILE A 115 -9.27 2.29 2.32
N LEU A 116 -8.20 1.49 2.45
CA LEU A 116 -8.25 0.03 2.35
C LEU A 116 -9.29 -0.60 3.29
N MET A 117 -9.43 -0.09 4.51
CA MET A 117 -10.45 -0.54 5.48
C MET A 117 -11.87 -0.30 4.95
N TYR A 118 -12.11 0.78 4.23
CA TYR A 118 -13.41 1.14 3.67
C TYR A 118 -13.67 0.64 2.24
N ILE A 119 -12.69 0.06 1.53
CA ILE A 119 -12.88 -0.47 0.16
C ILE A 119 -14.00 -1.54 0.08
N TYR A 120 -14.21 -2.27 1.17
CA TYR A 120 -15.29 -3.26 1.30
C TYR A 120 -16.37 -2.83 2.30
N GLY A 121 -16.40 -1.56 2.69
CA GLY A 121 -17.48 -0.98 3.48
C GLY A 121 -18.71 -0.87 2.59
N PHE A 122 -19.59 -1.86 2.65
CA PHE A 122 -20.82 -1.85 1.86
C PHE A 122 -21.75 -0.73 2.32
N ALA A 123 -22.23 0.09 1.39
CA ALA A 123 -23.35 0.97 1.63
C ALA A 123 -24.64 0.16 1.48
N VAL A 124 -25.70 0.48 2.25
CA VAL A 124 -27.01 -0.18 2.08
C VAL A 124 -27.55 0.02 0.65
N ALA A 125 -27.18 1.13 0.01
CA ALA A 125 -27.47 1.41 -1.39
C ALA A 125 -26.88 0.38 -2.37
N ASP A 126 -25.75 -0.27 -2.04
CA ASP A 126 -25.14 -1.32 -2.87
C ASP A 126 -26.07 -2.55 -3.03
N TYR A 127 -27.00 -2.74 -2.10
CA TYR A 127 -27.99 -3.83 -2.10
C TYR A 127 -29.41 -3.38 -2.44
N LEU A 128 -29.74 -2.11 -2.21
CA LEU A 128 -31.07 -1.53 -2.42
C LEU A 128 -30.97 -0.35 -3.41
N PRO A 129 -30.96 -0.62 -4.73
CA PRO A 129 -30.71 0.40 -5.77
C PRO A 129 -31.70 1.58 -5.74
N TRP A 130 -32.90 1.39 -5.19
CA TRP A 130 -33.92 2.43 -5.08
C TRP A 130 -33.65 3.47 -3.98
N MET A 131 -32.68 3.24 -3.09
CA MET A 131 -32.28 4.25 -2.09
C MET A 131 -31.29 5.29 -2.66
N GLU A 132 -30.81 5.11 -3.89
CA GLU A 132 -29.93 6.07 -4.57
C GLU A 132 -30.67 7.32 -5.08
N CYS A 133 -32.00 7.32 -5.15
CA CYS A 133 -32.80 8.43 -5.71
C CYS A 133 -32.94 9.67 -4.80
N TRP A 134 -32.20 9.78 -3.69
CA TRP A 134 -32.36 10.88 -2.72
C TRP A 134 -31.04 11.55 -2.30
N ILE A 135 -29.94 11.37 -3.05
CA ILE A 135 -28.69 12.10 -2.87
C ILE A 135 -28.35 12.87 -4.14
#